data_AF-A0A2V9WWH3-F1
#
_entry.id   AF-A0A2V9WWH3-F1
#
_cell.length_a   1.000
_cell.length_b   1.000
_cell.length_c   1.000
_cell.angle_alpha   90.00
_cell.angle_beta   90.00
_cell.angle_gamma   90.00
#
_symmetry.space_group_name_H-M   'P 1'
#
loop_
_entity.id
_entity.type
_entity.pdbx_description
1 polymer ?
#
loop_
_entity_poly.entity_id
_entity_poly.type
_entity_poly.pdbx_seq_one_letter_code
_entity_poly.pdbx_strand_id
1 'polypeptide(L)'
;MLLKITILPGDGIGPEVIEEAVRVLDAISHSFGHEVSLTRKNIGGAALVASEDPLPPDTLQACISSSAVLLGAVGAPSFDNLPAHLRPEAGLLRLRRELGAF
;
A
#
# COMPACT_ATOMS: atom_id res chain seq x y z
N MET A 1 7.81 20.24 -7.13
CA MET A 1 8.39 19.01 -7.72
C MET A 1 7.28 17.99 -7.93
N LEU A 2 7.47 16.99 -8.82
CA LEU A 2 6.52 15.89 -9.00
C LEU A 2 6.86 14.73 -8.08
N LEU A 3 5.96 14.43 -7.13
CA LEU A 3 6.06 13.31 -6.19
C LEU A 3 5.18 12.16 -6.68
N LYS A 4 5.80 11.05 -7.10
CA LYS A 4 5.07 9.82 -7.48
C LYS A 4 4.94 8.94 -6.26
N ILE A 5 3.73 8.74 -5.76
CA ILE A 5 3.49 7.99 -4.53
C ILE A 5 2.56 6.82 -4.81
N THR A 6 2.99 5.61 -4.44
CA THR A 6 2.12 4.44 -4.45
C THR A 6 1.34 4.39 -3.15
N ILE A 7 0.02 4.34 -3.26
CA ILE A 7 -0.91 4.25 -2.13
C ILE A 7 -1.36 2.81 -1.99
N LEU A 8 -1.18 2.24 -0.79
CA LEU A 8 -1.56 0.89 -0.42
C LEU A 8 -2.57 0.94 0.74
N PRO A 9 -3.87 1.10 0.47
CA PRO A 9 -4.91 1.21 1.50
C PRO A 9 -4.93 0.01 2.45
N GLY A 10 -4.86 -1.20 1.87
CA GLY A 10 -4.86 -2.47 2.59
C GLY A 10 -6.21 -2.78 3.24
N ASP A 11 -6.17 -3.29 4.47
CA ASP A 11 -7.28 -3.96 5.14
C ASP A 11 -7.84 -3.18 6.35
N GLY A 12 -9.03 -3.56 6.81
CA GLY A 12 -9.66 -2.99 8.01
C GLY A 12 -9.86 -1.48 7.90
N ILE A 13 -9.33 -0.73 8.86
CA ILE A 13 -9.38 0.74 8.87
C ILE A 13 -8.40 1.40 7.90
N GLY A 14 -7.51 0.62 7.26
CA GLY A 14 -6.46 1.10 6.37
C GLY A 14 -6.97 2.07 5.28
N PRO A 15 -8.02 1.72 4.53
CA PRO A 15 -8.60 2.63 3.52
C PRO A 15 -9.11 3.95 4.09
N GLU A 16 -9.77 3.95 5.25
CA GLU A 16 -10.32 5.17 5.86
C GLU A 16 -9.20 6.13 6.26
N VAL A 17 -8.18 5.64 6.97
CA VAL A 17 -7.06 6.49 7.43
C VAL A 17 -6.20 6.98 6.26
N ILE A 18 -6.09 6.19 5.19
CA ILE A 18 -5.32 6.55 4.00
C ILE A 18 -6.00 7.67 3.23
N GLU A 19 -7.32 7.67 3.10
CA GLU A 19 -8.02 8.76 2.42
C GLU A 19 -7.87 10.09 3.17
N GLU A 20 -7.86 10.09 4.51
CA GLU A 20 -7.58 11.31 5.28
C GLU A 20 -6.10 11.75 5.13
N ALA A 21 -5.15 10.81 5.11
CA ALA A 21 -3.75 11.12 4.85
C ALA A 21 -3.54 11.73 3.45
N VAL A 22 -4.26 11.22 2.44
CA VAL A 22 -4.24 11.75 1.07
C VAL A 22 -4.77 13.19 1.01
N ARG A 23 -5.84 13.52 1.76
CA ARG A 23 -6.34 14.91 1.84
C ARG A 23 -5.32 15.87 2.44
N VAL A 24 -4.65 15.46 3.51
CA VAL A 24 -3.60 16.27 4.15
C VAL A 24 -2.41 16.44 3.20
N LEU A 25 -2.01 15.37 2.52
CA LEU A 25 -0.93 15.39 1.53
C LEU A 25 -1.25 16.36 0.37
N ASP A 26 -2.47 16.36 -0.15
CA ASP A 26 -2.91 17.26 -1.21
C ASP A 26 -2.87 18.73 -0.76
N ALA A 27 -3.42 19.02 0.43
CA ALA A 27 -3.43 20.38 1.00
C ALA A 27 -2.01 20.95 1.21
N ILE A 28 -1.08 20.13 1.71
CA ILE A 28 0.32 20.53 1.89
C ILE A 28 0.99 20.70 0.52
N SER A 29 0.76 19.77 -0.41
CA SER A 29 1.38 19.84 -1.74
C SER A 29 1.01 21.11 -2.48
N HIS A 30 -0.27 21.50 -2.43
CA HIS A 30 -0.72 22.78 -2.96
C HIS A 30 -0.02 23.98 -2.28
N SER A 31 0.05 23.96 -0.95
CA SER A 31 0.63 25.06 -0.15
C SER A 31 2.11 25.32 -0.42
N PHE A 32 2.86 24.28 -0.82
CA PHE A 32 4.32 24.36 -1.06
C PHE A 32 4.71 24.23 -2.55
N GLY A 33 3.75 24.27 -3.48
CA GLY A 33 4.03 24.19 -4.92
C GLY A 33 4.60 22.84 -5.35
N HIS A 34 4.06 21.75 -4.80
CA HIS A 34 4.37 20.38 -5.20
C HIS A 34 3.20 19.77 -5.96
N GLU A 35 3.51 18.93 -6.92
CA GLU A 35 2.54 18.09 -7.62
C GLU A 35 2.65 16.67 -7.07
N VAL A 36 1.52 16.03 -6.85
CA VAL A 36 1.48 14.64 -6.37
C VAL A 36 0.74 13.79 -7.39
N SER A 37 1.41 12.73 -7.85
CA SER A 37 0.83 11.69 -8.68
C SER A 37 0.63 10.45 -7.83
N LEU A 38 -0.63 10.10 -7.57
CA LEU A 38 -1.00 8.96 -6.74
C LEU A 38 -1.39 7.75 -7.58
N THR A 39 -0.76 6.61 -7.31
CA THR A 39 -1.13 5.31 -7.89
C THR A 39 -1.65 4.40 -6.79
N ARG A 40 -2.94 4.06 -6.80
CA ARG A 40 -3.53 3.14 -5.83
C ARG A 40 -3.33 1.69 -6.26
N LYS A 41 -2.91 0.82 -5.34
CA LYS A 41 -2.69 -0.62 -5.55
C LYS A 41 -3.15 -1.43 -4.34
N ASN A 42 -3.44 -2.72 -4.59
CA ASN A 42 -3.91 -3.63 -3.55
C ASN A 42 -2.75 -4.33 -2.85
N ILE A 43 -2.86 -4.51 -1.54
CA ILE A 43 -1.96 -5.32 -0.71
C ILE A 43 -2.79 -6.04 0.37
N GLY A 44 -2.24 -7.09 0.97
CA GLY A 44 -2.86 -7.75 2.12
C GLY A 44 -4.08 -8.59 1.73
N GLY A 45 -5.09 -8.58 2.60
CA GLY A 45 -6.37 -9.25 2.38
C GLY A 45 -7.09 -8.78 1.12
N ALA A 46 -7.11 -7.48 0.87
CA ALA A 46 -7.67 -6.90 -0.35
C ALA A 46 -7.02 -7.45 -1.63
N ALA A 47 -5.71 -7.70 -1.61
CA ALA A 47 -5.01 -8.32 -2.73
C ALA A 47 -5.29 -9.82 -2.84
N LEU A 48 -5.32 -10.54 -1.71
CA LEU A 48 -5.68 -11.97 -1.68
C LEU A 48 -7.05 -12.22 -2.31
N VAL A 49 -8.05 -11.38 -2.00
CA VAL A 49 -9.39 -11.50 -2.58
C VAL A 49 -9.39 -11.26 -4.09
N ALA A 50 -8.55 -10.35 -4.58
CA ALA A 50 -8.54 -9.95 -5.99
C ALA A 50 -7.68 -10.85 -6.88
N SER A 51 -6.59 -11.41 -6.35
CA SER A 51 -5.55 -12.08 -7.15
C SER A 51 -4.85 -13.24 -6.46
N GLU A 52 -5.33 -13.69 -5.30
CA GLU A 52 -4.78 -14.84 -4.55
C GLU A 52 -3.32 -14.67 -4.09
N ASP A 53 -2.78 -13.45 -4.15
CA ASP A 53 -1.43 -13.09 -3.70
C ASP A 53 -1.52 -11.88 -2.76
N PRO A 54 -0.98 -11.92 -1.52
CA PRO A 54 -1.02 -10.77 -0.62
C PRO A 54 -0.12 -9.60 -1.07
N LEU A 55 0.77 -9.81 -2.04
CA LEU A 55 1.55 -8.76 -2.72
C LEU A 55 1.67 -9.09 -4.21
N PRO A 56 0.69 -8.66 -5.02
CA PRO A 56 0.69 -8.92 -6.46
C PRO A 56 1.89 -8.27 -7.17
N PRO A 57 2.40 -8.87 -8.26
CA PRO A 57 3.56 -8.32 -8.99
C PRO A 57 3.37 -6.89 -9.49
N ASP A 58 2.16 -6.50 -9.89
CA ASP A 58 1.87 -5.15 -10.36
C ASP A 58 1.87 -4.11 -9.22
N THR A 59 1.46 -4.50 -8.01
CA THR A 59 1.61 -3.70 -6.79
C THR A 59 3.09 -3.48 -6.49
N LEU A 60 3.89 -4.55 -6.48
CA LEU A 60 5.33 -4.45 -6.23
C LEU A 60 6.02 -3.56 -7.26
N GLN A 61 5.70 -3.73 -8.54
CA GLN A 61 6.27 -2.91 -9.62
C GLN A 61 5.91 -1.43 -9.46
N ALA A 62 4.69 -1.11 -9.05
CA ALA A 62 4.28 0.27 -8.78
C ALA A 62 5.09 0.87 -7.62
N CYS A 63 5.28 0.13 -6.52
CA CYS A 63 6.09 0.55 -5.39
C CYS A 63 7.54 0.84 -5.79
N ILE A 64 8.18 -0.08 -6.53
CA ILE A 64 9.57 0.09 -7.02
C ILE A 64 9.69 1.31 -7.96
N SER A 65 8.67 1.57 -8.77
CA SER A 65 8.67 2.67 -9.74
C SER A 65 8.28 4.02 -9.14
N SER A 66 7.90 4.05 -7.86
CA SER A 66 7.45 5.25 -7.14
C SER A 66 8.56 5.87 -6.29
N SER A 67 8.42 7.15 -5.98
CA SER A 67 9.35 7.88 -5.09
C SER A 67 9.11 7.56 -3.62
N ALA A 68 7.88 7.18 -3.26
CA ALA A 68 7.51 6.78 -1.91
C ALA A 68 6.28 5.85 -1.94
N VAL A 69 6.11 5.09 -0.86
CA VAL A 69 4.94 4.23 -0.63
C VAL A 69 4.24 4.68 0.65
N LEU A 70 2.93 4.91 0.58
CA LEU A 70 2.09 5.18 1.73
C LEU A 70 1.16 3.98 1.95
N LEU A 71 1.34 3.27 3.06
CA LEU A 71 0.60 2.06 3.41
C LEU A 71 -0.31 2.32 4.62
N GLY A 72 -1.54 1.82 4.56
CA GLY A 72 -2.53 1.88 5.64
C GLY A 72 -2.30 0.77 6.67
N ALA A 73 -3.04 -0.31 6.54
CA ALA A 73 -2.92 -1.48 7.42
C ALA A 73 -3.07 -2.78 6.61
N VAL A 74 -2.58 -3.90 7.13
CA VAL A 74 -2.85 -5.23 6.59
C VAL A 74 -3.29 -6.16 7.71
N GLY A 75 -4.12 -7.15 7.38
CA GLY A 75 -4.63 -8.13 8.32
C GLY A 75 -6.14 -8.03 8.54
N ALA A 76 -6.79 -9.18 8.62
CA ALA A 76 -8.17 -9.32 9.05
C ALA A 76 -8.43 -10.76 9.52
N PRO A 77 -9.33 -10.99 10.51
CA PRO A 77 -9.58 -12.32 11.07
C PRO A 77 -9.96 -13.39 10.04
N SER A 78 -10.56 -12.98 8.91
CA SER A 78 -10.93 -13.88 7.81
C SER A 78 -9.75 -14.63 7.19
N PHE A 79 -8.51 -14.16 7.37
CA PHE A 79 -7.31 -14.73 6.77
C PHE A 79 -6.43 -15.51 7.76
N ASP A 80 -6.79 -15.59 9.04
CA ASP A 80 -5.95 -16.20 10.09
C ASP A 80 -5.68 -17.70 9.86
N ASN A 81 -6.63 -18.40 9.24
CA ASN A 81 -6.52 -19.83 8.95
C ASN A 81 -5.73 -20.15 7.67
N LEU A 82 -5.29 -19.13 6.92
CA LEU A 82 -4.49 -19.35 5.71
C LEU A 82 -3.07 -19.79 6.07
N PRO A 83 -2.39 -20.56 5.19
CA PRO A 83 -0.97 -20.82 5.28
C PRO A 83 -0.18 -19.52 5.41
N ALA A 84 0.90 -19.52 6.21
CA ALA A 84 1.65 -18.31 6.55
C ALA A 84 2.07 -17.45 5.34
N HIS A 85 2.40 -18.07 4.19
CA HIS A 85 2.81 -17.36 2.98
C HIS A 85 1.64 -16.69 2.21
N LEU A 86 0.39 -17.05 2.52
CA LEU A 86 -0.84 -16.49 1.95
C LEU A 86 -1.57 -15.59 2.95
N ARG A 87 -0.95 -15.22 4.07
CA ARG A 87 -1.55 -14.25 5.00
C ARG A 87 -1.23 -12.81 4.59
N PRO A 88 -2.06 -11.82 4.93
CA PRO A 88 -1.82 -10.42 4.61
C PRO A 88 -0.43 -9.91 5.03
N GLU A 89 0.06 -10.33 6.20
CA GLU A 89 1.36 -9.92 6.74
C GLU A 89 2.53 -10.42 5.89
N ALA A 90 2.37 -11.54 5.18
CA ALA A 90 3.40 -12.04 4.26
C ALA A 90 3.64 -11.04 3.12
N GLY A 91 2.59 -10.36 2.64
CA GLY A 91 2.70 -9.29 1.65
C GLY A 91 3.51 -8.11 2.17
N LEU A 92 3.25 -7.67 3.40
CA LEU A 92 4.01 -6.57 4.04
C LEU A 92 5.49 -6.93 4.23
N LEU A 93 5.79 -8.13 4.71
CA LEU A 93 7.17 -8.59 4.92
C LEU A 93 7.93 -8.73 3.59
N ARG A 94 7.27 -9.25 2.55
CA ARG A 94 7.83 -9.29 1.18
C ARG A 94 8.10 -7.87 0.69
N LEU A 95 7.13 -6.96 0.79
CA LEU A 95 7.29 -5.57 0.35
C LEU A 95 8.51 -4.90 1.00
N ARG A 96 8.65 -5.00 2.33
CA ARG A 96 9.79 -4.42 3.05
C ARG A 96 11.13 -4.97 2.56
N ARG A 97 11.21 -6.27 2.31
CA ARG A 97 12.42 -6.92 1.78
C ARG A 97 12.76 -6.40 0.39
N GLU A 98 11.80 -6.38 -0.53
CA GLU A 98 12.03 -5.95 -1.91
C GLU A 98 12.40 -4.46 -2.01
N LEU A 99 11.87 -3.62 -1.12
CA LEU A 99 12.22 -2.20 -1.04
C LEU A 99 13.51 -1.92 -0.25
N GLY A 100 14.10 -2.92 0.42
CA GLY A 100 15.26 -2.72 1.28
C GLY A 100 15.00 -1.81 2.49
N ALA A 101 13.76 -1.76 2.99
CA ALA A 101 13.34 -0.92 4.11
C ALA A 101 13.54 -1.63 5.47
N PHE A 102 14.81 -1.69 5.92
CA PHE A 102 15.24 -2.34 7.17
C PHE A 102 15.08 -1.45 8.41
#